data_AF-U2L831-F1
#
_entry.id   AF-U2L831-F1
#
_cell.length_a   1.000
_cell.length_b   1.000
_cell.length_c   1.000
_cell.angle_alpha   90.00
_cell.angle_beta   90.00
_cell.angle_gamma   90.00
#
_symmetry.space_group_name_H-M   'P 1'
#
loop_
_entity.id
_entity.type
_entity.pdbx_description
1 polymer ?
#
loop_
_entity_poly.entity_id
_entity_poly.type
_entity_poly.pdbx_seq_one_letter_code
_entity_poly.pdbx_strand_id
1 'polypeptide(L)'
;MGVWKNDLLIKKFRVNKGEYMNFEGAFTWALGIATLCMVLFIRAVFDWDFVIDLLCSKIRRSKKLKKMMEERETILAGQGLSKEKRQAFEEVLIPLTKGDKNLLPSRMDKIFRKETENQLQLLKDRGLRLEFYFAGVSSSGNFTKWNDGGREWREAELEGAILERFVTSSGNIIQEIYHNRGVMTIRQSRRIRHDDRKEKKQQYYEDLSIYCQSCGAELMLNTQEVNCPYCGAVISRKFFDWQMESFDFYTKISETGEIFLLLSALWFFIFIVSWIGFLLYKISLIASIIVVLLAIAFPVWLLWHGDRQQENLKKQIVRYSESYLRTCINEALWQKEDKQNLLSFGIDKIKLKSVNHKGDKTYIRLKTTVSKTFLPNTGKPIHKKERMILWMERAKYPERVRNKGKVFEEKECPSCGANFMPDENNNCSYCGYGLRVYNGKWKLSE
;
A
#
# COMPACT_ATOMS: atom_id res chain seq x y z
N MET A 1 63.09 53.77 64.14
CA MET A 1 62.15 54.23 63.10
C MET A 1 62.00 53.07 62.12
N GLY A 2 60.99 52.19 62.26
CA GLY A 2 59.60 52.37 61.79
C GLY A 2 59.50 51.88 60.33
N VAL A 3 59.34 50.58 60.06
CA VAL A 3 58.09 49.80 59.76
C VAL A 3 57.21 50.38 58.63
N TRP A 4 56.70 49.45 57.81
CA TRP A 4 55.62 49.51 56.78
C TRP A 4 56.11 49.52 55.32
N LYS A 5 56.24 48.34 54.69
CA LYS A 5 55.20 47.61 53.94
C LYS A 5 54.64 48.44 52.77
N ASN A 6 55.22 48.25 51.58
CA ASN A 6 54.52 48.49 50.33
C ASN A 6 53.88 47.18 49.87
N ASP A 7 52.67 46.97 50.37
CA ASP A 7 51.73 45.97 49.90
C ASP A 7 51.26 46.30 48.47
N LEU A 8 51.30 45.28 47.62
CA LEU A 8 50.24 44.92 46.67
C LEU A 8 49.68 46.00 45.73
N LEU A 9 50.30 46.17 44.56
CA LEU A 9 49.59 46.57 43.32
C LEU A 9 50.07 45.80 42.08
N ILE A 10 50.27 44.48 42.21
CA ILE A 10 50.13 43.59 41.05
C ILE A 10 48.67 43.13 41.08
N LYS A 11 47.82 43.85 40.35
CA LYS A 11 46.49 43.39 39.97
C LYS A 11 46.64 42.01 39.33
N LYS A 12 46.35 41.00 40.13
CA LYS A 12 46.00 39.65 39.68
C LYS A 12 44.95 39.79 38.56
N PHE A 13 45.39 39.70 37.31
CA PHE A 13 44.62 39.00 36.29
C PHE A 13 44.62 37.52 36.70
N ARG A 14 43.90 37.22 37.77
CA ARG A 14 43.48 35.86 38.08
C ARG A 14 42.38 35.60 37.07
N VAL A 15 42.76 35.06 35.91
CA VAL A 15 41.85 34.32 35.04
C VAL A 15 41.06 33.39 35.97
N ASN A 16 39.75 33.60 36.05
CA ASN A 16 38.85 32.70 36.75
C ASN A 16 39.16 31.29 36.23
N LYS A 17 39.77 30.45 37.07
CA LYS A 17 39.81 29.00 36.84
C LYS A 17 38.35 28.58 36.74
N GLY A 18 37.97 28.12 35.56
CA GLY A 18 36.59 27.83 35.20
C GLY A 18 35.88 27.04 36.29
N GLU A 19 34.68 27.49 36.65
CA GLU A 19 33.77 26.72 37.47
C GLU A 19 33.52 25.39 36.74
N TYR A 20 34.01 24.31 37.34
CA TYR A 20 33.85 22.99 36.78
C TYR A 20 32.39 22.58 36.90
N MET A 21 31.85 21.98 35.85
CA MET A 21 30.48 21.50 35.86
C MET A 21 30.36 20.33 36.84
N ASN A 22 29.57 20.51 37.91
CA ASN A 22 29.30 19.48 38.92
C ASN A 22 28.54 18.30 38.31
N PHE A 23 28.54 17.14 38.99
CA PHE A 23 27.85 15.92 38.52
C PHE A 23 26.36 16.18 38.20
N GLU A 24 25.67 16.93 39.07
CA GLU A 24 24.30 17.40 38.86
C GLU A 24 24.17 18.36 37.66
N GLY A 25 25.18 19.20 37.43
CA GLY A 25 25.27 20.06 36.25
C GLY A 25 25.42 19.25 34.96
N ALA A 26 26.31 18.25 34.94
CA ALA A 26 26.50 17.38 33.78
C ALA A 26 25.23 16.57 33.45
N PHE A 27 24.51 16.11 34.49
CA PHE A 27 23.23 15.43 34.33
C PHE A 27 22.16 16.34 33.73
N THR A 28 21.99 17.55 34.27
CA THR A 28 20.97 18.51 33.80
C THR A 28 21.24 18.99 32.37
N TRP A 29 22.50 19.28 32.03
CA TRP A 29 22.91 19.63 30.67
C TRP A 29 22.75 18.46 29.68
N ALA A 30 23.10 17.23 30.07
CA ALA A 30 22.88 16.06 29.22
C ALA A 30 21.39 15.80 28.96
N LEU A 31 20.53 16.00 29.97
CA LEU A 31 19.09 15.89 29.84
C LEU A 31 18.53 16.95 28.88
N GLY A 32 18.97 18.20 29.04
CA GLY A 32 18.63 19.31 28.15
C GLY A 32 19.04 19.09 26.70
N ILE A 33 20.25 18.57 26.46
CA ILE A 33 20.74 18.26 25.11
C ILE A 33 19.99 17.08 24.51
N ALA A 34 19.79 15.99 25.26
CA ALA A 34 19.06 14.83 24.76
C ALA A 34 17.61 15.19 24.38
N THR A 35 16.94 15.99 25.21
CA THR A 35 15.58 16.49 24.91
C THR A 35 15.57 17.41 23.69
N LEU A 36 16.48 18.37 23.59
CA LEU A 36 16.60 19.26 22.42
C LEU A 36 16.87 18.48 21.13
N CYS A 37 17.84 17.57 21.15
CA CYS A 37 18.19 16.71 20.03
C CYS A 37 17.01 15.84 19.60
N MET A 38 16.23 15.31 20.54
CA MET A 38 15.02 14.56 20.21
C MET A 38 13.95 15.44 19.58
N VAL A 39 13.70 16.65 20.10
CA VAL A 39 12.73 17.57 19.50
C VAL A 39 13.14 17.92 18.06
N LEU A 40 14.43 18.17 17.82
CA LEU A 40 14.96 18.47 16.49
C LEU A 40 14.91 17.24 15.55
N PHE A 41 15.28 16.06 16.04
CA PHE A 41 15.22 14.81 15.28
C PHE A 41 13.78 14.47 14.90
N ILE A 42 12.86 14.58 15.86
CA ILE A 42 11.44 14.38 15.62
C ILE A 42 10.93 15.37 14.57
N ARG A 43 11.29 16.66 14.67
CA ARG A 43 10.93 17.69 13.68
C ARG A 43 11.49 17.42 12.28
N ALA A 44 12.70 16.85 12.18
CA ALA A 44 13.39 16.65 10.91
C ALA A 44 13.00 15.34 10.19
N VAL A 45 12.66 14.30 10.97
CA VAL A 45 12.40 12.96 10.46
C VAL A 45 10.91 12.63 10.41
N PHE A 46 10.12 13.17 11.33
CA PHE A 46 8.70 12.90 11.43
C PHE A 46 7.89 14.16 11.12
N ASP A 47 6.76 13.99 10.43
CA ASP A 47 5.81 15.07 10.24
C ASP A 47 5.27 15.56 11.59
N TRP A 48 5.09 16.87 11.76
CA TRP A 48 4.50 17.44 12.98
C TRP A 48 3.15 16.83 13.33
N ASP A 49 2.37 16.43 12.32
CA ASP A 49 1.11 15.73 12.52
C ASP A 49 1.29 14.37 13.22
N PHE A 50 2.40 13.64 12.98
CA PHE A 50 2.72 12.40 13.69
C PHE A 50 2.96 12.63 15.18
N VAL A 51 3.64 13.73 15.54
CA VAL A 51 3.96 14.10 16.92
C VAL A 51 2.71 14.51 17.69
N ILE A 52 1.87 15.32 17.07
CA ILE A 52 0.61 15.78 17.64
C ILE A 52 -0.36 14.59 17.80
N ASP A 53 -0.38 13.67 16.83
CA ASP A 53 -1.17 12.45 16.93
C ASP A 53 -0.68 11.50 18.04
N LEU A 54 0.58 11.55 18.44
CA LEU A 54 1.11 10.77 19.56
C LEU A 54 0.67 11.33 20.92
N LEU A 55 0.70 12.66 21.07
CA LEU A 55 0.46 13.35 22.36
C LEU A 55 -1.01 13.71 22.61
N CYS A 56 -1.77 14.11 21.58
CA CYS A 56 -3.14 14.59 21.69
C CYS A 56 -4.17 13.64 21.05
N SER A 57 -3.80 12.37 20.89
CA SER A 57 -4.54 11.36 20.14
C SER A 57 -6.02 11.26 20.53
N LYS A 58 -6.34 11.27 21.82
CA LYS A 58 -7.69 10.93 22.31
C LYS A 58 -8.74 12.01 22.00
N ILE A 59 -8.39 13.28 22.20
CA ILE A 59 -9.30 14.42 21.95
C ILE A 59 -9.39 14.73 20.45
N ARG A 60 -8.26 14.65 19.73
CA ARG A 60 -8.25 14.86 18.27
C ARG A 60 -9.01 13.74 17.56
N ARG A 61 -8.83 12.49 17.99
CA ARG A 61 -9.57 11.32 17.49
C ARG A 61 -11.07 11.47 17.69
N SER A 62 -11.55 11.91 18.85
CA SER A 62 -12.99 12.05 19.08
C SER A 62 -13.62 13.13 18.18
N LYS A 63 -12.97 14.29 18.02
CA LYS A 63 -13.40 15.33 17.08
C LYS A 63 -13.36 14.85 15.62
N LYS A 64 -12.29 14.14 15.23
CA LYS A 64 -12.13 13.59 13.88
C LYS A 64 -13.18 12.53 13.58
N LEU A 65 -13.49 11.64 14.54
CA LEU A 65 -14.54 10.62 14.40
C LEU A 65 -15.92 11.27 14.18
N LYS A 66 -16.25 12.32 14.95
CA LYS A 66 -17.51 13.05 14.76
C LYS A 66 -17.62 13.62 13.35
N LYS A 67 -16.54 14.22 12.84
CA LYS A 67 -16.48 14.76 11.47
C LYS A 67 -16.51 13.68 10.38
N MET A 68 -15.95 12.50 10.66
CA MET A 68 -15.98 11.34 9.74
C MET A 68 -17.40 10.81 9.54
N MET A 69 -18.23 10.90 10.58
CA MET A 69 -19.59 10.37 10.61
C MET A 69 -20.67 11.36 10.15
N GLU A 70 -20.27 12.56 9.70
CA GLU A 70 -21.20 13.51 9.07
C GLU A 70 -21.82 12.88 7.82
N GLU A 71 -23.12 13.09 7.65
CA GLU A 71 -23.87 12.55 6.51
C GLU A 71 -23.39 13.18 5.21
N ARG A 72 -23.21 12.31 4.19
CA ARG A 72 -22.66 12.68 2.89
C ARG A 72 -23.43 11.94 1.81
N GLU A 73 -23.52 12.55 0.62
CA GLU A 73 -24.14 11.94 -0.56
C GLU A 73 -23.49 10.58 -0.92
N THR A 74 -22.16 10.52 -0.85
CA THR A 74 -21.39 9.28 -1.07
C THR A 74 -20.26 9.17 -0.04
N ILE A 75 -19.75 7.96 0.15
CA ILE A 75 -18.74 7.63 1.17
C ILE A 75 -17.48 8.51 1.07
N LEU A 76 -17.09 8.90 -0.16
CA LEU A 76 -15.92 9.73 -0.42
C LEU A 76 -16.27 11.15 -0.91
N ALA A 77 -17.55 11.56 -0.85
CA ALA A 77 -17.95 12.93 -1.19
C ALA A 77 -17.24 13.97 -0.30
N GLY A 78 -16.77 15.07 -0.91
CA GLY A 78 -16.12 16.16 -0.20
C GLY A 78 -14.75 15.82 0.41
N GLN A 79 -14.14 14.69 0.06
CA GLN A 79 -12.83 14.24 0.57
C GLN A 79 -11.62 14.75 -0.25
N GLY A 80 -11.81 15.75 -1.12
CA GLY A 80 -10.72 16.34 -1.91
C GLY A 80 -10.16 15.44 -3.04
N LEU A 81 -10.88 14.37 -3.41
CA LEU A 81 -10.51 13.49 -4.53
C LEU A 81 -11.04 14.03 -5.86
N SER A 82 -10.29 13.83 -6.93
CA SER A 82 -10.79 14.01 -8.30
C SER A 82 -12.02 13.12 -8.55
N LYS A 83 -13.00 13.59 -9.32
CA LYS A 83 -14.23 12.83 -9.65
C LYS A 83 -13.95 11.40 -10.13
N GLU A 84 -12.96 11.24 -11.03
CA GLU A 84 -12.59 9.94 -11.61
C GLU A 84 -12.05 8.96 -10.56
N LYS A 85 -11.10 9.39 -9.71
CA LYS A 85 -10.60 8.55 -8.60
C LYS A 85 -11.72 8.21 -7.62
N ARG A 86 -12.54 9.20 -7.25
CA ARG A 86 -13.67 8.99 -6.33
C ARG A 86 -14.59 7.89 -6.85
N GLN A 87 -15.00 7.97 -8.11
CA GLN A 87 -15.86 6.96 -8.75
C GLN A 87 -15.20 5.58 -8.73
N ALA A 88 -13.93 5.46 -9.10
CA ALA A 88 -13.24 4.18 -9.14
C ALA A 88 -13.08 3.51 -7.75
N PHE A 89 -12.93 4.28 -6.67
CA PHE A 89 -12.96 3.74 -5.31
C PHE A 89 -14.38 3.39 -4.86
N GLU A 90 -15.37 4.24 -5.18
CA GLU A 90 -16.77 4.04 -4.81
C GLU A 90 -17.41 2.83 -5.50
N GLU A 91 -16.96 2.46 -6.71
CA GLU A 91 -17.35 1.22 -7.40
C GLU A 91 -17.10 -0.04 -6.57
N VAL A 92 -16.10 -0.04 -5.68
CA VAL A 92 -15.81 -1.17 -4.78
C VAL A 92 -16.37 -0.92 -3.38
N LEU A 93 -16.25 0.29 -2.85
CA LEU A 93 -16.67 0.61 -1.48
C LEU A 93 -18.19 0.61 -1.29
N ILE A 94 -18.98 1.04 -2.28
CA ILE A 94 -20.44 1.07 -2.16
C ILE A 94 -21.03 -0.34 -2.07
N PRO A 95 -20.67 -1.31 -2.94
CA PRO A 95 -21.14 -2.69 -2.81
C PRO A 95 -20.75 -3.32 -1.47
N LEU A 96 -19.52 -3.08 -1.00
CA LEU A 96 -19.03 -3.58 0.29
C LEU A 96 -19.81 -3.03 1.47
N THR A 97 -20.16 -1.75 1.44
CA THR A 97 -20.91 -1.12 2.55
C THR A 97 -22.39 -1.45 2.54
N LYS A 98 -23.00 -1.54 1.35
CA LYS A 98 -24.40 -1.96 1.19
C LYS A 98 -24.61 -3.46 1.37
N GLY A 99 -23.54 -4.26 1.28
CA GLY A 99 -23.64 -5.71 1.38
C GLY A 99 -24.33 -6.36 0.17
N ASP A 100 -24.30 -5.71 -0.99
CA ASP A 100 -25.04 -6.17 -2.18
C ASP A 100 -24.11 -6.51 -3.34
N LYS A 101 -24.08 -7.80 -3.68
CA LYS A 101 -23.28 -8.34 -4.80
C LYS A 101 -23.75 -7.85 -6.17
N ASN A 102 -25.01 -7.44 -6.30
CA ASN A 102 -25.56 -6.93 -7.56
C ASN A 102 -25.03 -5.54 -7.91
N LEU A 103 -24.52 -4.81 -6.91
CA LEU A 103 -23.88 -3.51 -7.10
C LEU A 103 -22.41 -3.63 -7.52
N LEU A 104 -21.82 -4.84 -7.47
CA LEU A 104 -20.44 -5.04 -7.89
C LEU A 104 -20.24 -4.61 -9.35
N PRO A 105 -19.09 -3.99 -9.67
CA PRO A 105 -18.83 -3.52 -11.01
C PRO A 105 -18.89 -4.70 -11.97
N SER A 106 -19.56 -4.54 -13.11
CA SER A 106 -19.70 -5.61 -14.10
C SER A 106 -18.33 -6.15 -14.54
N ARG A 107 -17.32 -5.27 -14.62
CA ARG A 107 -15.96 -5.58 -15.05
C ARG A 107 -15.01 -5.66 -13.87
N MET A 108 -14.84 -6.88 -13.39
CA MET A 108 -13.97 -7.22 -12.27
C MET A 108 -13.19 -8.48 -12.63
N ASP A 109 -11.93 -8.55 -12.24
CA ASP A 109 -11.15 -9.78 -12.37
C ASP A 109 -11.88 -10.96 -11.70
N LYS A 110 -11.78 -12.14 -12.30
CA LYS A 110 -12.54 -13.32 -11.86
C LYS A 110 -12.17 -13.76 -10.44
N ILE A 111 -10.91 -13.62 -10.06
CA ILE A 111 -10.45 -14.03 -8.72
C ILE A 111 -10.87 -12.97 -7.72
N PHE A 112 -10.63 -11.71 -8.05
CA PHE A 112 -11.04 -10.59 -7.20
C PHE A 112 -12.57 -10.55 -6.97
N ARG A 113 -13.37 -10.85 -8.00
CA ARG A 113 -14.82 -11.01 -7.88
C ARG A 113 -15.19 -12.13 -6.92
N LYS A 114 -14.59 -13.31 -7.07
CA LYS A 114 -14.85 -14.46 -6.18
C LYS A 114 -14.49 -14.15 -4.73
N GLU A 115 -13.38 -13.45 -4.48
CA GLU A 115 -12.97 -13.00 -3.16
C GLU A 115 -14.02 -12.05 -2.55
N THR A 116 -14.44 -11.05 -3.34
CA THR A 116 -15.41 -10.04 -2.89
C THR A 116 -16.80 -10.65 -2.66
N GLU A 117 -17.27 -11.53 -3.54
CA GLU A 117 -18.53 -12.25 -3.38
C GLU A 117 -18.51 -13.15 -2.14
N ASN A 118 -17.39 -13.85 -1.88
CA ASN A 118 -17.22 -14.63 -0.67
C ASN A 118 -17.29 -13.76 0.59
N GLN A 119 -16.62 -12.61 0.58
CA GLN A 119 -16.66 -11.65 1.69
C GLN A 119 -18.10 -11.15 1.95
N LEU A 120 -18.81 -10.75 0.90
CA LEU A 120 -20.20 -10.28 1.00
C LEU A 120 -21.14 -11.37 1.51
N GLN A 121 -20.98 -12.59 1.01
CA GLN A 121 -21.80 -13.73 1.44
C GLN A 121 -21.56 -14.06 2.92
N LEU A 122 -20.31 -14.10 3.37
CA LEU A 122 -19.98 -14.34 4.78
C LEU A 122 -20.55 -13.27 5.71
N LEU A 123 -20.52 -11.99 5.30
CA LEU A 123 -21.14 -10.91 6.08
C LEU A 123 -22.66 -11.10 6.17
N LYS A 124 -23.29 -11.40 5.03
CA LYS A 124 -24.74 -11.63 4.93
C LYS A 124 -25.19 -12.81 5.79
N ASP A 125 -24.48 -13.95 5.71
CA ASP A 125 -24.79 -15.17 6.47
C ASP A 125 -24.71 -14.96 7.98
N ARG A 126 -23.95 -13.95 8.42
CA ARG A 126 -23.79 -13.58 9.83
C ARG A 126 -24.62 -12.35 10.23
N GLY A 127 -25.46 -11.84 9.32
CA GLY A 127 -26.31 -10.67 9.59
C GLY A 127 -25.52 -9.39 9.82
N LEU A 128 -24.36 -9.27 9.18
CA LEU A 128 -23.44 -8.14 9.30
C LEU A 128 -23.34 -7.35 8.00
N ARG A 129 -22.98 -6.08 8.15
CA ARG A 129 -22.54 -5.19 7.07
C ARG A 129 -21.31 -4.42 7.52
N LEU A 130 -20.49 -4.05 6.54
CA LEU A 130 -19.31 -3.21 6.77
C LEU A 130 -19.71 -1.74 6.58
N GLU A 131 -19.12 -0.86 7.38
CA GLU A 131 -19.16 0.58 7.12
C GLU A 131 -17.73 1.13 7.10
N PHE A 132 -17.47 2.00 6.13
CA PHE A 132 -16.21 2.74 6.03
C PHE A 132 -16.48 4.23 6.15
N TYR A 133 -15.76 4.91 7.03
CA TYR A 133 -15.76 6.37 7.11
C TYR A 133 -14.34 6.90 6.93
N PHE A 134 -14.23 8.11 6.37
CA PHE A 134 -12.96 8.66 5.93
C PHE A 134 -12.75 10.09 6.46
N ALA A 135 -11.51 10.44 6.80
CA ALA A 135 -11.12 11.83 7.08
C ALA A 135 -9.66 12.12 6.73
N GLY A 136 -9.43 13.34 6.27
CA GLY A 136 -8.09 13.79 5.88
C GLY A 136 -7.55 12.94 4.73
N VAL A 137 -8.42 12.61 3.78
CA VAL A 137 -8.05 11.79 2.63
C VAL A 137 -7.12 12.58 1.74
N SER A 138 -6.04 11.93 1.33
CA SER A 138 -5.05 12.44 0.39
C SER A 138 -4.86 11.40 -0.70
N SER A 139 -4.75 11.86 -1.95
CA SER A 139 -4.36 11.02 -3.07
C SER A 139 -3.45 11.86 -3.96
N SER A 140 -2.19 11.45 -4.08
CA SER A 140 -1.22 12.21 -4.86
C SER A 140 -1.55 12.14 -6.36
N GLY A 141 -1.55 13.29 -7.03
CA GLY A 141 -1.60 13.42 -8.48
C GLY A 141 -2.81 12.79 -9.18
N ASN A 142 -2.67 12.45 -10.45
CA ASN A 142 -3.63 11.66 -11.23
C ASN A 142 -3.34 10.15 -11.07
N PHE A 143 -4.10 9.30 -11.76
CA PHE A 143 -3.75 7.88 -11.87
C PHE A 143 -2.34 7.69 -12.45
N THR A 144 -1.57 6.77 -11.88
CA THR A 144 -0.32 6.32 -12.49
C THR A 144 -0.66 5.34 -13.60
N LYS A 145 -0.27 5.67 -14.84
CA LYS A 145 -0.62 4.87 -16.03
C LYS A 145 0.62 4.20 -16.61
N TRP A 146 0.47 2.96 -17.07
CA TRP A 146 1.51 2.26 -17.82
C TRP A 146 0.91 1.28 -18.83
N ASN A 147 1.70 0.92 -19.84
CA ASN A 147 1.28 -0.02 -20.87
C ASN A 147 2.04 -1.34 -20.73
N ASP A 148 1.31 -2.45 -20.80
CA ASP A 148 1.88 -3.79 -20.79
C ASP A 148 1.23 -4.69 -21.85
N GLY A 149 1.97 -4.89 -22.95
CA GLY A 149 1.58 -5.80 -24.03
C GLY A 149 0.27 -5.46 -24.74
N GLY A 150 -0.11 -4.18 -24.83
CA GLY A 150 -1.41 -3.78 -25.39
C GLY A 150 -2.57 -3.89 -24.41
N ARG A 151 -2.27 -3.96 -23.10
CA ARG A 151 -3.17 -3.52 -22.04
C ARG A 151 -2.66 -2.20 -21.48
N GLU A 152 -3.57 -1.26 -21.25
CA GLU A 152 -3.31 -0.10 -20.42
C GLU A 152 -3.65 -0.46 -18.98
N TRP A 153 -2.82 -0.03 -18.06
CA TRP A 153 -3.02 -0.17 -16.64
C TRP A 153 -3.05 1.21 -16.01
N ARG A 154 -3.86 1.34 -14.97
CA ARG A 154 -3.86 2.50 -14.11
C ARG A 154 -3.99 2.11 -12.64
N GLU A 155 -3.35 2.89 -11.78
CA GLU A 155 -3.37 2.70 -10.33
C GLU A 155 -3.57 4.03 -9.61
N ALA A 156 -4.31 3.98 -8.51
CA ALA A 156 -4.46 5.11 -7.61
C ALA A 156 -4.35 4.63 -6.16
N GLU A 157 -3.62 5.41 -5.36
CA GLU A 157 -3.51 5.24 -3.92
C GLU A 157 -4.31 6.34 -3.22
N LEU A 158 -5.04 5.93 -2.19
CA LEU A 158 -5.77 6.78 -1.26
C LEU A 158 -5.21 6.54 0.13
N GLU A 159 -4.71 7.59 0.78
CA GLU A 159 -4.22 7.56 2.16
C GLU A 159 -5.03 8.51 3.03
N GLY A 160 -5.49 8.03 4.18
CA GLY A 160 -6.19 8.85 5.15
C GLY A 160 -6.49 8.12 6.45
N ALA A 161 -7.22 8.80 7.35
CA ALA A 161 -7.81 8.10 8.48
C ALA A 161 -9.07 7.37 8.02
N ILE A 162 -9.15 6.08 8.35
CA ILE A 162 -10.23 5.20 7.92
C ILE A 162 -10.83 4.55 9.17
N LEU A 163 -12.15 4.66 9.32
CA LEU A 163 -12.90 3.97 10.35
C LEU A 163 -13.64 2.82 9.69
N GLU A 164 -13.31 1.60 10.11
CA GLU A 164 -13.99 0.38 9.66
C GLU A 164 -14.89 -0.12 10.78
N ARG A 165 -16.18 -0.33 10.49
CA ARG A 165 -17.15 -0.86 11.45
C ARG A 165 -17.83 -2.12 10.94
N PHE A 166 -18.03 -3.04 11.86
CA PHE A 166 -18.88 -4.21 11.69
C PHE A 166 -20.19 -3.93 12.39
N VAL A 167 -21.25 -3.78 11.60
CA VAL A 167 -22.57 -3.41 12.08
C VAL A 167 -23.55 -4.52 11.78
N THR A 168 -24.41 -4.84 12.73
CA THR A 168 -25.52 -5.78 12.54
C THR A 168 -26.62 -5.19 11.66
N SER A 169 -27.50 -6.02 11.13
CA SER A 169 -28.73 -5.56 10.45
C SER A 169 -29.60 -4.64 11.32
N SER A 170 -29.54 -4.75 12.65
CA SER A 170 -30.26 -3.90 13.60
C SER A 170 -29.54 -2.58 13.95
N GLY A 171 -28.35 -2.32 13.38
CA GLY A 171 -27.57 -1.11 13.64
C GLY A 171 -26.63 -1.18 14.84
N ASN A 172 -26.58 -2.30 15.57
CA ASN A 172 -25.64 -2.47 16.67
C ASN A 172 -24.21 -2.66 16.14
N ILE A 173 -23.27 -1.90 16.70
CA ILE A 173 -21.84 -1.98 16.37
C ILE A 173 -21.21 -3.15 17.14
N ILE A 174 -20.71 -4.15 16.41
CA ILE A 174 -19.99 -5.28 17.00
C ILE A 174 -18.53 -4.93 17.26
N GLN A 175 -17.91 -4.27 16.29
CA GLN A 175 -16.51 -3.92 16.33
C GLN A 175 -16.25 -2.65 15.52
N GLU A 176 -15.38 -1.80 16.05
CA GLU A 176 -14.90 -0.58 15.40
C GLU A 176 -13.36 -0.61 15.37
N ILE A 177 -12.79 -0.38 14.19
CA ILE A 177 -11.35 -0.38 13.96
C ILE A 177 -10.98 0.98 13.37
N TYR A 178 -10.15 1.72 14.11
CA TYR A 178 -9.64 3.01 13.65
C TYR A 178 -8.24 2.85 13.07
N HIS A 179 -8.12 3.10 11.77
CA HIS A 179 -6.88 3.08 11.01
C HIS A 179 -6.39 4.51 10.83
N ASN A 180 -5.38 4.94 11.61
CA ASN A 180 -4.92 6.34 11.57
C ASN A 180 -4.29 6.73 10.22
N ARG A 181 -3.56 5.79 9.61
CA ARG A 181 -2.94 5.89 8.26
C ARG A 181 -3.33 4.67 7.42
N GLY A 182 -4.62 4.56 7.15
CA GLY A 182 -5.15 3.55 6.25
C GLY A 182 -4.81 3.90 4.80
N VAL A 183 -4.40 2.90 4.03
CA VAL A 183 -4.09 3.04 2.61
C VAL A 183 -4.96 2.06 1.83
N MET A 184 -5.67 2.60 0.84
CA MET A 184 -6.43 1.83 -0.13
C MET A 184 -5.81 2.03 -1.51
N THR A 185 -5.57 0.94 -2.22
CA THR A 185 -5.03 0.97 -3.58
C THR A 185 -6.00 0.30 -4.53
N ILE A 186 -6.37 1.00 -5.60
CA ILE A 186 -7.13 0.42 -6.70
C ILE A 186 -6.23 0.22 -7.91
N ARG A 187 -6.41 -0.91 -8.58
CA ARG A 187 -5.82 -1.16 -9.89
C ARG A 187 -6.89 -1.49 -10.89
N GLN A 188 -6.79 -0.85 -12.04
CA GLN A 188 -7.64 -1.11 -13.18
C GLN A 188 -6.81 -1.39 -14.43
N SER A 189 -7.34 -2.24 -15.31
CA SER A 189 -6.76 -2.47 -16.63
C SER A 189 -7.81 -2.36 -17.72
N ARG A 190 -7.37 -2.00 -18.92
CA ARG A 190 -8.19 -2.10 -20.13
C ARG A 190 -7.35 -2.62 -21.28
N ARG A 191 -7.98 -3.29 -22.24
CA ARG A 191 -7.30 -3.73 -23.47
C ARG A 191 -7.28 -2.57 -24.47
N ILE A 192 -6.16 -2.36 -25.16
CA ILE A 192 -6.06 -1.42 -26.29
C ILE A 192 -6.09 -2.24 -27.60
N ARG A 193 -6.94 -1.86 -28.56
CA ARG A 193 -6.95 -2.49 -29.89
C ARG A 193 -5.62 -2.25 -30.60
N HIS A 194 -5.30 -3.10 -31.58
CA HIS A 194 -4.03 -3.01 -32.30
C HIS A 194 -3.88 -1.67 -33.05
N ASP A 195 -4.96 -1.20 -33.67
CA ASP A 195 -4.98 0.01 -34.51
C ASP A 195 -4.89 1.29 -33.68
N ASP A 196 -5.43 1.24 -32.46
CA ASP A 196 -5.43 2.35 -31.49
C ASP A 196 -4.07 2.56 -30.79
N ARG A 197 -3.09 1.65 -30.95
CA ARG A 197 -1.78 1.76 -30.27
C ARG A 197 -0.89 2.88 -30.80
N LYS A 198 -1.17 3.38 -32.01
CA LYS A 198 -0.39 4.44 -32.67
C LYS A 198 -0.85 5.83 -32.25
N GLU A 199 -2.10 5.98 -31.82
CA GLU A 199 -2.67 7.25 -31.37
C GLU A 199 -2.68 7.29 -29.84
N LYS A 200 -2.50 8.47 -29.23
CA LYS A 200 -2.69 8.66 -27.78
C LYS A 200 -4.09 9.25 -27.55
N LYS A 201 -5.16 8.46 -27.63
CA LYS A 201 -6.50 8.97 -27.27
C LYS A 201 -6.67 8.97 -25.75
N GLN A 202 -7.25 10.04 -25.21
CA GLN A 202 -7.55 10.13 -23.78
C GLN A 202 -8.73 9.24 -23.39
N GLN A 203 -9.68 9.07 -24.31
CA GLN A 203 -10.85 8.20 -24.20
C GLN A 203 -10.89 7.25 -25.42
N TYR A 204 -11.19 5.97 -25.17
CA TYR A 204 -11.40 4.98 -26.22
C TYR A 204 -12.78 4.37 -26.01
N TYR A 205 -13.70 4.67 -26.92
CA TYR A 205 -15.06 4.13 -27.06
C TYR A 205 -16.06 4.50 -25.95
N GLU A 206 -16.75 5.64 -26.13
CA GLU A 206 -18.04 5.99 -25.47
C GLU A 206 -19.22 5.71 -26.42
N ASP A 207 -19.15 4.68 -27.26
CA ASP A 207 -20.27 4.33 -28.15
C ASP A 207 -21.42 3.75 -27.30
N LEU A 208 -22.28 4.64 -26.82
CA LEU A 208 -23.46 4.37 -26.02
C LEU A 208 -24.56 3.68 -26.83
N SER A 209 -24.56 3.88 -28.16
CA SER A 209 -25.53 3.25 -29.05
C SER A 209 -24.88 2.37 -30.13
N ILE A 210 -25.50 1.23 -30.39
CA ILE A 210 -25.14 0.32 -31.48
C ILE A 210 -26.37 -0.05 -32.28
N TYR A 211 -26.17 -0.39 -33.55
CA TYR A 211 -27.23 -1.00 -34.35
C TYR A 211 -27.21 -2.52 -34.18
N CYS A 212 -28.38 -3.10 -33.95
CA CYS A 212 -28.57 -4.54 -33.94
C CYS A 212 -28.19 -5.12 -35.30
N GLN A 213 -27.26 -6.09 -35.34
CA GLN A 213 -26.85 -6.71 -36.60
C GLN A 213 -27.95 -7.56 -37.25
N SER A 214 -28.95 -7.97 -36.47
CA SER A 214 -30.07 -8.77 -36.97
C SER A 214 -31.24 -7.94 -37.48
N CYS A 215 -31.54 -6.78 -36.88
CA CYS A 215 -32.72 -5.99 -37.23
C CYS A 215 -32.47 -4.50 -37.49
N GLY A 216 -31.23 -4.02 -37.38
CA GLY A 216 -30.86 -2.63 -37.61
C GLY A 216 -31.33 -1.64 -36.55
N ALA A 217 -32.03 -2.07 -35.50
CA ALA A 217 -32.49 -1.19 -34.44
C ALA A 217 -31.34 -0.60 -33.63
N GLU A 218 -31.42 0.69 -33.30
CA GLU A 218 -30.47 1.34 -32.39
C GLU A 218 -30.73 0.88 -30.95
N LEU A 219 -29.66 0.47 -30.26
CA LEU A 219 -29.69 -0.13 -28.92
C LEU A 219 -28.71 0.61 -28.02
N MET A 220 -29.17 0.95 -26.82
CA MET A 220 -28.31 1.50 -25.77
C MET A 220 -27.55 0.38 -25.06
N LEU A 221 -26.22 0.50 -25.04
CA LEU A 221 -25.31 -0.48 -24.48
C LEU A 221 -25.09 -0.27 -22.97
N ASN A 222 -25.93 -0.88 -22.14
CA ASN A 222 -25.78 -0.82 -20.68
C ASN A 222 -24.93 -1.98 -20.09
N THR A 223 -24.75 -3.07 -20.84
CA THR A 223 -24.13 -4.33 -20.37
C THR A 223 -23.32 -5.03 -21.47
N GLN A 224 -22.44 -5.98 -21.09
CA GLN A 224 -21.60 -6.77 -22.02
C GLN A 224 -22.39 -7.61 -23.01
N GLU A 225 -23.57 -8.05 -22.60
CA GLU A 225 -24.56 -8.74 -23.41
C GLU A 225 -25.87 -7.97 -23.32
N VAL A 226 -26.45 -7.62 -24.47
CA VAL A 226 -27.75 -6.97 -24.56
C VAL A 226 -28.61 -7.80 -25.49
N ASN A 227 -29.78 -8.20 -25.00
CA ASN A 227 -30.79 -8.81 -25.83
C ASN A 227 -31.49 -7.69 -26.59
N CYS A 228 -31.51 -7.78 -27.92
CA CYS A 228 -32.26 -6.84 -28.73
C CYS A 228 -33.76 -6.96 -28.39
N PRO A 229 -34.43 -5.90 -27.90
CA PRO A 229 -35.85 -5.96 -27.56
C PRO A 229 -36.75 -6.16 -28.79
N TYR A 230 -36.23 -5.92 -30.00
CA TYR A 230 -36.98 -6.04 -31.25
C TYR A 230 -36.91 -7.44 -31.88
N CYS A 231 -35.78 -8.14 -31.77
CA CYS A 231 -35.58 -9.43 -32.45
C CYS A 231 -35.09 -10.56 -31.54
N GLY A 232 -34.86 -10.29 -30.26
CA GLY A 232 -34.37 -11.29 -29.30
C GLY A 232 -32.91 -11.71 -29.49
N ALA A 233 -32.22 -11.19 -30.51
CA ALA A 233 -30.81 -11.51 -30.75
C ALA A 233 -29.94 -11.08 -29.57
N VAL A 234 -29.12 -12.01 -29.08
CA VAL A 234 -28.13 -11.76 -28.02
C VAL A 234 -26.90 -11.14 -28.66
N ILE A 235 -26.64 -9.87 -28.34
CA ILE A 235 -25.47 -9.15 -28.86
C ILE A 235 -24.42 -9.09 -27.75
N SER A 236 -23.33 -9.82 -27.95
CA SER A 236 -22.16 -9.80 -27.07
C SER A 236 -21.09 -8.87 -27.65
N ARG A 237 -20.73 -7.80 -26.93
CA ARG A 237 -19.60 -6.93 -27.31
C ARG A 237 -18.51 -6.95 -26.25
N LYS A 238 -17.26 -7.06 -26.70
CA LYS A 238 -16.08 -6.86 -25.86
C LYS A 238 -15.90 -5.35 -25.67
N PHE A 239 -16.41 -4.78 -24.57
CA PHE A 239 -16.20 -3.37 -24.24
C PHE A 239 -14.74 -3.10 -23.85
N PHE A 240 -14.24 -1.89 -24.12
CA PHE A 240 -12.83 -1.48 -23.96
C PHE A 240 -12.60 -0.47 -22.81
N ASP A 241 -13.55 -0.36 -21.87
CA ASP A 241 -13.42 0.50 -20.68
C ASP A 241 -12.70 -0.22 -19.52
N TRP A 242 -12.31 0.54 -18.50
CA TRP A 242 -11.56 0.07 -17.33
C TRP A 242 -12.25 -1.08 -16.60
N GLN A 243 -11.49 -2.15 -16.34
CA GLN A 243 -11.85 -3.30 -15.52
C GLN A 243 -11.14 -3.21 -14.17
N MET A 244 -11.84 -3.48 -13.08
CA MET A 244 -11.25 -3.61 -11.74
C MET A 244 -10.41 -4.90 -11.64
N GLU A 245 -9.14 -4.77 -11.32
CA GLU A 245 -8.20 -5.90 -11.24
C GLU A 245 -7.89 -6.26 -9.79
N SER A 246 -7.71 -5.26 -8.93
CA SER A 246 -7.51 -5.47 -7.50
C SER A 246 -7.91 -4.26 -6.68
N PHE A 247 -8.29 -4.52 -5.43
CA PHE A 247 -8.47 -3.53 -4.37
C PHE A 247 -7.73 -4.03 -3.14
N ASP A 248 -6.68 -3.33 -2.74
CA ASP A 248 -5.89 -3.67 -1.57
C ASP A 248 -6.16 -2.66 -0.45
N PHE A 249 -6.48 -3.15 0.75
CA PHE A 249 -6.59 -2.34 1.94
C PHE A 249 -5.55 -2.78 2.97
N TYR A 250 -4.70 -1.86 3.39
CA TYR A 250 -3.69 -2.10 4.42
C TYR A 250 -3.47 -0.86 5.25
N THR A 251 -2.85 -1.05 6.41
CA THR A 251 -2.40 0.07 7.24
C THR A 251 -0.92 0.29 7.00
N LYS A 252 -0.54 1.54 6.70
CA LYS A 252 0.85 1.94 6.96
C LYS A 252 0.99 1.87 8.47
N ILE A 253 1.74 0.87 8.95
CA ILE A 253 1.88 0.62 10.38
C ILE A 253 2.40 1.92 11.00
N SER A 254 1.53 2.63 11.73
CA SER A 254 1.99 3.52 12.76
C SER A 254 2.44 2.57 13.86
N GLU A 255 3.72 2.18 13.82
CA GLU A 255 4.38 1.50 14.94
C GLU A 255 4.45 2.49 16.11
N THR A 256 3.39 3.21 16.47
CA THR A 256 3.43 4.31 17.44
C THR A 256 3.93 3.82 18.79
N GLY A 257 3.61 2.58 19.18
CA GLY A 257 4.18 1.94 20.37
C GLY A 257 5.66 1.56 20.21
N GLU A 258 6.03 0.82 19.16
CA GLU A 258 7.43 0.40 18.95
C GLU A 258 8.35 1.59 18.61
N ILE A 259 7.88 2.56 17.83
CA ILE A 259 8.52 3.85 17.56
C ILE A 259 8.60 4.69 18.83
N PHE A 260 7.56 4.76 19.67
CA PHE A 260 7.68 5.47 20.95
C PHE A 260 8.74 4.82 21.85
N LEU A 261 8.77 3.48 21.92
CA LEU A 261 9.81 2.74 22.63
C LEU A 261 11.20 2.97 22.02
N LEU A 262 11.32 2.99 20.68
CA LEU A 262 12.56 3.27 19.97
C LEU A 262 13.03 4.72 20.17
N LEU A 263 12.12 5.69 20.11
CA LEU A 263 12.40 7.11 20.38
C LEU A 263 12.79 7.33 21.84
N SER A 264 12.13 6.63 22.77
CA SER A 264 12.50 6.64 24.19
C SER A 264 13.88 6.02 24.42
N ALA A 265 14.18 4.89 23.77
CA ALA A 265 15.49 4.25 23.83
C ALA A 265 16.59 5.11 23.19
N LEU A 266 16.29 5.78 22.07
CA LEU A 266 17.22 6.68 21.38
C LEU A 266 17.47 7.95 22.19
N TRP A 267 16.43 8.51 22.81
CA TRP A 267 16.57 9.61 23.78
C TRP A 267 17.46 9.21 24.96
N PHE A 268 17.22 8.03 25.54
CA PHE A 268 18.00 7.52 26.65
C PHE A 268 19.46 7.25 26.26
N PHE A 269 19.68 6.74 25.04
CA PHE A 269 21.02 6.54 24.49
C PHE A 269 21.76 7.87 24.29
N ILE A 270 21.12 8.88 23.69
CA ILE A 270 21.70 10.22 23.53
C ILE A 270 22.00 10.83 24.91
N PHE A 271 21.08 10.67 25.87
CA PHE A 271 21.28 11.13 27.24
C PHE A 271 22.52 10.48 27.89
N ILE A 272 22.66 9.16 27.82
CA ILE A 272 23.83 8.45 28.35
C ILE A 272 25.11 8.90 27.66
N VAL A 273 25.11 8.99 26.32
CA VAL A 273 26.29 9.37 25.55
C VAL A 273 26.71 10.81 25.84
N SER A 274 25.76 11.76 25.91
CA SER A 274 26.04 13.14 26.30
C SER A 274 26.52 13.23 27.75
N TRP A 275 25.92 12.47 28.66
CA TRP A 275 26.33 12.45 30.07
C TRP A 275 27.75 11.92 30.24
N ILE A 276 28.09 10.80 29.59
CA ILE A 276 29.45 10.25 29.54
C ILE A 276 30.40 11.25 28.87
N GLY A 277 29.98 11.90 27.77
CA GLY A 277 30.76 12.94 27.09
C GLY A 277 31.12 14.12 28.01
N PHE A 278 30.19 14.58 28.85
CA PHE A 278 30.46 15.63 29.83
C PHE A 278 31.32 15.17 31.01
N LEU A 279 31.23 13.90 31.39
CA LEU A 279 32.14 13.32 32.39
C LEU A 279 33.57 13.21 31.85
N LEU A 280 33.72 12.80 30.58
CA LEU A 280 35.00 12.68 29.86
C LEU A 280 35.58 14.02 29.39
N TYR A 281 34.78 15.09 29.35
CA TYR A 281 35.24 16.45 29.04
C TYR A 281 36.38 16.89 29.98
N LYS A 282 36.41 16.36 31.21
CA LYS A 282 37.50 16.57 32.18
C LYS A 282 38.86 16.03 31.70
N ILE A 283 38.85 15.03 30.80
CA ILE A 283 40.03 14.34 30.31
C ILE A 283 40.45 14.91 28.94
N SER A 284 39.51 15.06 28.01
CA SER A 284 39.78 15.64 26.69
C SER A 284 38.49 16.09 25.99
N LEU A 285 38.47 17.34 25.54
CA LEU A 285 37.38 17.93 24.76
C LEU A 285 37.22 17.23 23.40
N ILE A 286 38.34 16.86 22.76
CA ILE A 286 38.35 16.18 21.46
C ILE A 286 37.75 14.78 21.57
N ALA A 287 38.09 14.04 22.63
CA ALA A 287 37.55 12.70 22.87
C ALA A 287 36.03 12.73 23.09
N SER A 288 35.53 13.73 23.81
CA SER A 288 34.10 13.95 24.04
C SER A 288 33.33 14.19 22.73
N ILE A 289 33.85 15.05 21.85
CA ILE A 289 33.23 15.33 20.54
C ILE A 289 33.20 14.08 19.65
N ILE A 290 34.27 13.30 19.61
CA ILE A 290 34.35 12.08 18.79
C ILE A 290 33.31 11.04 19.23
N VAL A 291 33.13 10.83 20.55
CA VAL A 291 32.16 9.88 21.10
C VAL A 291 30.73 10.28 20.72
N VAL A 292 30.39 11.57 20.83
CA VAL A 292 29.06 12.08 20.46
C VAL A 292 28.81 11.97 18.95
N LEU A 293 29.79 12.31 18.11
CA LEU A 293 29.67 12.22 16.65
C LEU A 293 29.49 10.77 16.16
N LEU A 294 30.26 9.82 16.69
CA LEU A 294 30.14 8.41 16.33
C LEU A 294 28.78 7.82 16.75
N ALA A 295 28.29 8.21 17.92
CA ALA A 295 26.99 7.77 18.43
C ALA A 295 25.79 8.26 17.59
N ILE A 296 25.90 9.42 16.94
CA ILE A 296 24.86 9.96 16.05
C ILE A 296 25.02 9.43 14.62
N ALA A 297 26.26 9.34 14.11
CA ALA A 297 26.53 8.91 12.75
C ALA A 297 26.16 7.44 12.51
N PHE A 298 26.39 6.57 13.49
CA PHE A 298 26.17 5.12 13.35
C PHE A 298 24.70 4.72 13.14
N PRO A 299 23.70 5.21 13.92
CA PRO A 299 22.28 4.93 13.65
C PRO A 299 21.79 5.49 12.32
N VAL A 300 22.21 6.71 11.95
CA VAL A 300 21.83 7.33 10.67
C VAL A 300 22.37 6.51 9.50
N TRP A 301 23.62 6.07 9.60
CA TRP A 301 24.23 5.18 8.62
C TRP A 301 23.49 3.84 8.50
N LEU A 302 23.08 3.22 9.61
CA LEU A 302 22.33 1.96 9.59
C LEU A 302 20.97 2.08 8.89
N LEU A 303 20.21 3.14 9.16
CA LEU A 303 18.91 3.39 8.52
C LEU A 303 19.09 3.63 7.01
N TRP A 304 20.02 4.51 6.65
CA TRP A 304 20.31 4.83 5.26
C TRP A 304 20.82 3.60 4.47
N HIS A 305 21.67 2.79 5.10
CA HIS A 305 22.19 1.56 4.51
C HIS A 305 21.06 0.54 4.27
N GLY A 306 20.11 0.40 5.19
CA GLY A 306 18.95 -0.48 5.05
C GLY A 306 18.05 -0.13 3.86
N ASP A 307 17.71 1.15 3.71
CA ASP A 307 16.89 1.63 2.59
C ASP A 307 17.63 1.50 1.26
N ARG A 308 18.91 1.84 1.23
CA ARG A 308 19.76 1.68 0.04
C ARG A 308 19.87 0.21 -0.40
N GLN A 309 19.96 -0.73 0.54
CA GLN A 309 19.93 -2.15 0.22
C GLN A 309 18.59 -2.58 -0.40
N GLN A 310 17.46 -2.10 0.12
CA GLN A 310 16.15 -2.40 -0.47
C GLN A 310 16.03 -1.85 -1.90
N GLU A 311 16.47 -0.62 -2.15
CA GLU A 311 16.46 -0.05 -3.49
C GLU A 311 17.34 -0.83 -4.46
N ASN A 312 18.54 -1.24 -4.03
CA ASN A 312 19.44 -2.03 -4.85
C ASN A 312 18.80 -3.38 -5.24
N LEU A 313 18.11 -4.06 -4.32
CA LEU A 313 17.37 -5.29 -4.62
C LEU A 313 16.22 -5.03 -5.59
N LYS A 314 15.45 -3.94 -5.42
CA LYS A 314 14.36 -3.58 -6.34
C LYS A 314 14.88 -3.31 -7.75
N LYS A 315 16.03 -2.63 -7.89
CA LYS A 315 16.67 -2.32 -9.19
C LYS A 315 17.15 -3.56 -9.95
N GLN A 316 17.48 -4.65 -9.27
CA GLN A 316 17.84 -5.93 -9.91
C GLN A 316 16.64 -6.60 -10.60
N ILE A 317 15.41 -6.24 -10.23
CA ILE A 317 14.20 -6.83 -10.77
C ILE A 317 13.70 -5.96 -11.93
N VAL A 318 13.74 -6.51 -13.15
CA VAL A 318 13.20 -5.85 -14.34
C VAL A 318 11.70 -5.57 -14.16
N ARG A 319 11.27 -4.30 -14.32
CA ARG A 319 9.87 -3.86 -14.13
C ARG A 319 9.31 -4.31 -12.77
N TYR A 320 10.02 -4.00 -11.69
CA TYR A 320 9.51 -4.19 -10.34
C TYR A 320 8.28 -3.31 -10.10
N SER A 321 7.20 -3.92 -9.62
CA SER A 321 6.03 -3.23 -9.09
C SER A 321 5.63 -3.92 -7.80
N GLU A 322 5.69 -3.19 -6.69
CA GLU A 322 5.37 -3.71 -5.36
C GLU A 322 3.88 -4.05 -5.24
N SER A 323 3.02 -3.18 -5.77
CA SER A 323 1.58 -3.41 -5.84
C SER A 323 1.23 -4.62 -6.72
N TYR A 324 1.99 -4.89 -7.80
CA TYR A 324 1.77 -6.10 -8.61
C TYR A 324 2.24 -7.37 -7.92
N LEU A 325 3.39 -7.30 -7.27
CA LEU A 325 3.89 -8.38 -6.42
C LEU A 325 2.88 -8.70 -5.31
N ARG A 326 2.29 -7.67 -4.68
CA ARG A 326 1.23 -7.81 -3.68
C ARG A 326 0.04 -8.59 -4.21
N THR A 327 -0.52 -8.19 -5.35
CA THR A 327 -1.65 -8.91 -5.97
C THR A 327 -1.29 -10.38 -6.24
N CYS A 328 -0.08 -10.66 -6.74
CA CYS A 328 0.35 -12.05 -7.00
C CYS A 328 0.48 -12.88 -5.71
N ILE A 329 1.00 -12.29 -4.63
CA ILE A 329 1.07 -12.96 -3.33
C ILE A 329 -0.34 -13.20 -2.79
N ASN A 330 -1.25 -12.22 -2.90
CA ASN A 330 -2.61 -12.34 -2.39
C ASN A 330 -3.32 -13.51 -3.08
N GLU A 331 -3.28 -13.51 -4.41
CA GLU A 331 -3.86 -14.58 -5.21
C GLU A 331 -3.28 -15.96 -4.84
N ALA A 332 -1.95 -16.06 -4.71
CA ALA A 332 -1.30 -17.34 -4.42
C ALA A 332 -1.63 -17.87 -3.01
N LEU A 333 -1.84 -16.99 -2.03
CA LEU A 333 -2.21 -17.37 -0.67
C LEU A 333 -3.70 -17.66 -0.58
N TRP A 334 -4.56 -16.88 -1.23
CA TRP A 334 -6.00 -17.12 -1.33
C TRP A 334 -6.34 -18.51 -1.87
N GLN A 335 -5.55 -19.04 -2.81
CA GLN A 335 -5.73 -20.40 -3.34
C GLN A 335 -5.45 -21.52 -2.32
N LYS A 336 -4.62 -21.26 -1.31
CA LYS A 336 -4.19 -22.26 -0.31
C LYS A 336 -5.03 -22.24 0.97
N GLU A 337 -5.68 -21.11 1.28
CA GLU A 337 -6.42 -20.94 2.54
C GLU A 337 -7.81 -21.58 2.51
N ASP A 338 -8.28 -21.99 3.68
CA ASP A 338 -9.68 -22.35 3.90
C ASP A 338 -10.56 -21.09 3.94
N LYS A 339 -11.61 -21.11 3.13
CA LYS A 339 -12.49 -19.97 2.87
C LYS A 339 -13.67 -19.91 3.84
N GLN A 340 -13.94 -20.97 4.60
CA GLN A 340 -15.17 -21.11 5.39
C GLN A 340 -15.42 -19.95 6.36
N ASN A 341 -14.36 -19.43 6.99
CA ASN A 341 -14.44 -18.29 7.90
C ASN A 341 -13.52 -17.13 7.50
N LEU A 342 -12.89 -17.18 6.33
CA LEU A 342 -11.94 -16.14 5.90
C LEU A 342 -12.71 -14.99 5.25
N LEU A 343 -12.79 -13.86 5.95
CA LEU A 343 -13.50 -12.67 5.48
C LEU A 343 -12.65 -11.86 4.51
N SER A 344 -11.41 -11.56 4.89
CA SER A 344 -10.51 -10.74 4.09
C SER A 344 -9.05 -11.08 4.34
N PHE A 345 -8.25 -10.83 3.32
CA PHE A 345 -6.82 -11.05 3.31
C PHE A 345 -6.10 -9.78 2.89
N GLY A 346 -5.03 -9.41 3.61
CA GLY A 346 -4.24 -8.22 3.34
C GLY A 346 -2.76 -8.51 3.45
N ILE A 347 -1.97 -7.87 2.59
CA ILE A 347 -0.52 -7.97 2.61
C ILE A 347 0.04 -6.60 2.98
N ASP A 348 0.70 -6.55 4.13
CA ASP A 348 1.26 -5.33 4.65
C ASP A 348 2.63 -5.03 3.99
N LYS A 349 3.66 -4.79 4.82
CA LYS A 349 4.99 -4.39 4.37
C LYS A 349 5.74 -5.58 3.76
N ILE A 350 6.12 -5.43 2.50
CA ILE A 350 6.99 -6.38 1.79
C ILE A 350 8.45 -5.90 1.95
N LYS A 351 9.34 -6.77 2.44
CA LYS A 351 10.80 -6.54 2.48
C LYS A 351 11.51 -7.59 1.65
N LEU A 352 12.24 -7.17 0.62
CA LEU A 352 13.07 -8.09 -0.17
C LEU A 352 14.30 -8.51 0.65
N LYS A 353 14.63 -9.80 0.64
CA LYS A 353 15.80 -10.37 1.31
C LYS A 353 16.92 -10.72 0.34
N SER A 354 16.56 -11.27 -0.82
CA SER A 354 17.52 -11.58 -1.88
C SER A 354 16.81 -11.64 -3.23
N VAL A 355 17.56 -11.38 -4.30
CA VAL A 355 17.14 -11.52 -5.70
C VAL A 355 18.23 -12.32 -6.41
N ASN A 356 17.84 -13.43 -7.03
CA ASN A 356 18.74 -14.31 -7.77
C ASN A 356 18.21 -14.52 -9.18
N HIS A 357 19.09 -14.59 -10.17
CA HIS A 357 18.73 -14.91 -11.55
C HIS A 357 19.31 -16.27 -11.92
N LYS A 358 18.48 -17.17 -12.45
CA LYS A 358 18.92 -18.47 -12.96
C LYS A 358 18.26 -18.72 -14.31
N GLY A 359 19.06 -18.73 -15.38
CA GLY A 359 18.57 -18.77 -16.76
C GLY A 359 17.58 -17.63 -17.04
N ASP A 360 16.40 -18.00 -17.54
CA ASP A 360 15.33 -17.07 -17.91
C ASP A 360 14.37 -16.70 -16.76
N LYS A 361 14.71 -17.07 -15.52
CA LYS A 361 13.89 -16.82 -14.33
C LYS A 361 14.60 -15.94 -13.30
N THR A 362 13.81 -15.13 -12.61
CA THR A 362 14.19 -14.37 -11.42
C THR A 362 13.50 -14.99 -10.22
N TYR A 363 14.29 -15.28 -9.19
CA TYR A 363 13.86 -15.79 -7.90
C TYR A 363 14.05 -14.70 -6.86
N ILE A 364 13.02 -14.47 -6.05
CA ILE A 364 13.07 -13.52 -4.95
C ILE A 364 12.74 -14.23 -3.65
N ARG A 365 13.49 -13.90 -2.60
CA ARG A 365 13.14 -14.21 -1.22
C ARG A 365 12.64 -12.93 -0.59
N LEU A 366 11.46 -12.95 -0.01
CA LEU A 366 10.86 -11.78 0.62
C LEU A 366 10.29 -12.13 1.99
N LYS A 367 10.27 -11.16 2.88
CA LYS A 367 9.60 -11.22 4.17
C LYS A 367 8.39 -10.30 4.11
N THR A 368 7.22 -10.81 4.46
CA THR A 368 5.98 -10.03 4.50
C THR A 368 5.20 -10.33 5.78
N THR A 369 4.37 -9.38 6.18
CA THR A 369 3.35 -9.60 7.21
C THR A 369 2.02 -9.73 6.50
N VAL A 370 1.33 -10.84 6.77
CA VAL A 370 -0.01 -11.11 6.26
C VAL A 370 -0.99 -10.82 7.37
N SER A 371 -1.98 -9.99 7.05
CA SER A 371 -3.12 -9.68 7.91
C SER A 371 -4.33 -10.47 7.41
N LYS A 372 -4.85 -11.38 8.24
CA LYS A 372 -6.05 -12.17 7.96
C LYS A 372 -7.17 -11.75 8.89
N THR A 373 -8.36 -11.57 8.33
CA THR A 373 -9.58 -11.36 9.13
C THR A 373 -10.47 -12.58 9.00
N PHE A 374 -10.72 -13.24 10.12
CA PHE A 374 -11.66 -14.36 10.19
C PHE A 374 -12.98 -13.90 10.78
N LEU A 375 -14.09 -14.35 10.21
CA LEU A 375 -15.42 -14.13 10.73
C LEU A 375 -16.02 -15.48 11.18
N PRO A 376 -15.81 -15.90 12.44
CA PRO A 376 -16.40 -17.11 13.01
C PRO A 376 -17.90 -16.95 13.34
N ASN A 377 -18.62 -18.07 13.51
CA ASN A 377 -20.09 -18.10 13.73
C ASN A 377 -20.57 -17.21 14.89
N THR A 378 -19.67 -16.86 15.82
CA THR A 378 -19.93 -15.92 16.92
C THR A 378 -20.20 -14.48 16.46
N GLY A 379 -19.95 -14.16 15.20
CA GLY A 379 -20.20 -12.85 14.60
C GLY A 379 -19.15 -11.78 14.91
N LYS A 380 -18.16 -12.08 15.77
CA LYS A 380 -17.05 -11.16 16.08
C LYS A 380 -15.85 -11.43 15.18
N PRO A 381 -15.40 -10.46 14.37
CA PRO A 381 -14.18 -10.59 13.57
C PRO A 381 -12.94 -10.84 14.44
N ILE A 382 -12.07 -11.73 13.97
CA ILE A 382 -10.78 -12.05 14.60
C ILE A 382 -9.68 -11.69 13.62
N HIS A 383 -8.83 -10.74 13.98
CA HIS A 383 -7.68 -10.34 13.19
C HIS A 383 -6.44 -11.12 13.63
N LYS A 384 -5.76 -11.76 12.68
CA LYS A 384 -4.48 -12.42 12.90
C LYS A 384 -3.43 -11.81 11.99
N LYS A 385 -2.26 -11.52 12.56
CA LYS A 385 -1.09 -11.06 11.80
C LYS A 385 -0.01 -12.13 11.87
N GLU A 386 0.47 -12.56 10.71
CA GLU A 386 1.48 -13.60 10.60
C GLU A 386 2.66 -13.09 9.78
N ARG A 387 3.88 -13.24 10.32
CA ARG A 387 5.12 -12.91 9.61
C ARG A 387 5.57 -14.14 8.85
N MET A 388 5.67 -14.02 7.53
CA MET A 388 6.08 -15.13 6.68
C MET A 388 7.25 -14.75 5.77
N ILE A 389 8.02 -15.77 5.41
CA ILE A 389 9.06 -15.69 4.37
C ILE A 389 8.50 -16.43 3.16
N LEU A 390 8.52 -15.76 2.01
CA LEU A 390 8.03 -16.32 0.75
C LEU A 390 9.16 -16.36 -0.28
N TRP A 391 9.13 -17.40 -1.10
CA TRP A 391 9.97 -17.56 -2.27
C TRP A 391 9.09 -17.42 -3.48
N MET A 392 9.43 -16.50 -4.37
CA MET A 392 8.66 -16.28 -5.59
C MET A 392 9.55 -16.33 -6.81
N GLU A 393 9.00 -16.86 -7.89
CA GLU A 393 9.64 -16.88 -9.20
C GLU A 393 8.80 -16.18 -10.25
N ARG A 394 9.48 -15.57 -11.22
CA ARG A 394 8.91 -14.96 -12.42
C ARG A 394 9.91 -15.04 -13.56
N ALA A 395 9.47 -14.91 -14.81
CA ALA A 395 10.40 -14.68 -15.91
C ALA A 395 11.30 -13.46 -15.66
N LYS A 396 12.59 -13.58 -16.03
CA LYS A 396 13.59 -12.53 -15.86
C LYS A 396 13.25 -11.28 -16.67
N TYR A 397 12.80 -11.47 -17.90
CA TYR A 397 12.29 -10.43 -18.78
C TYR A 397 10.78 -10.66 -19.00
N PRO A 398 9.92 -9.90 -18.29
CA PRO A 398 8.47 -10.05 -18.41
C PRO A 398 8.01 -9.47 -19.75
N GLU A 399 8.01 -10.29 -20.78
CA GLU A 399 7.52 -10.02 -22.13
C GLU A 399 6.47 -11.05 -22.53
N ARG A 400 5.55 -10.67 -23.41
CA ARG A 400 4.57 -11.61 -23.95
C ARG A 400 5.25 -12.58 -24.92
N VAL A 401 5.65 -13.75 -24.42
CA VAL A 401 6.22 -14.84 -25.22
C VAL A 401 5.09 -15.65 -25.87
N ARG A 402 5.34 -16.19 -27.06
CA ARG A 402 4.42 -17.16 -27.69
C ARG A 402 4.25 -18.35 -26.76
N ASN A 403 3.00 -18.79 -26.58
CA ASN A 403 2.73 -19.97 -25.76
C ASN A 403 3.39 -21.20 -26.36
N LYS A 404 4.17 -21.94 -25.56
CA LYS A 404 4.70 -23.25 -25.96
C LYS A 404 3.90 -24.31 -25.23
N GLY A 405 2.87 -24.84 -25.90
CA GLY A 405 2.16 -26.08 -25.59
C GLY A 405 1.68 -26.26 -24.14
N LYS A 406 0.41 -25.92 -23.88
CA LYS A 406 -0.49 -26.66 -22.99
C LYS A 406 -1.91 -26.48 -23.52
N VAL A 407 -2.67 -27.57 -23.56
CA VAL A 407 -4.02 -27.71 -24.13
C VAL A 407 -4.96 -26.59 -23.63
N PHE A 408 -5.71 -25.97 -24.55
CA PHE A 408 -6.68 -24.91 -24.24
C PHE A 408 -8.11 -25.39 -24.45
N GLU A 409 -9.00 -24.99 -23.53
CA GLU A 409 -10.43 -24.85 -23.76
C GLU A 409 -10.68 -23.87 -24.93
N GLU A 410 -11.75 -24.13 -25.70
CA GLU A 410 -12.17 -23.32 -26.83
C GLU A 410 -12.22 -21.82 -26.46
N LYS A 411 -11.44 -21.02 -27.19
CA LYS A 411 -11.44 -19.56 -27.11
C LYS A 411 -11.45 -19.01 -28.51
N GLU A 412 -12.04 -17.85 -28.73
CA GLU A 412 -11.90 -17.14 -30.01
C GLU A 412 -10.48 -16.54 -30.15
N CYS A 413 -9.92 -16.61 -31.36
CA CYS A 413 -8.64 -16.02 -31.73
C CYS A 413 -8.68 -14.50 -31.59
N PRO A 414 -7.80 -13.87 -30.78
CA PRO A 414 -7.78 -12.42 -30.61
C PRO A 414 -7.42 -11.63 -31.87
N SER A 415 -6.87 -12.29 -32.90
CA SER A 415 -6.42 -11.65 -34.14
C SER A 415 -7.44 -11.73 -35.27
N CYS A 416 -8.16 -12.86 -35.40
CA CYS A 416 -9.09 -13.07 -36.52
C CYS A 416 -10.50 -13.49 -36.11
N GLY A 417 -10.79 -13.64 -34.80
CA GLY A 417 -12.11 -14.00 -34.31
C GLY A 417 -12.52 -15.47 -34.50
N ALA A 418 -11.82 -16.24 -35.33
CA ALA A 418 -12.07 -17.67 -35.51
C ALA A 418 -11.87 -18.46 -34.19
N ASN A 419 -12.57 -19.58 -34.03
CA ASN A 419 -12.27 -20.51 -32.93
C ASN A 419 -10.78 -20.86 -32.94
N PHE A 420 -10.12 -20.67 -31.79
CA PHE A 420 -8.69 -20.85 -31.65
C PHE A 420 -8.37 -22.34 -31.63
N MET A 421 -8.29 -22.93 -32.81
CA MET A 421 -7.64 -24.22 -33.04
C MET A 421 -6.15 -23.97 -33.25
N PRO A 422 -5.27 -24.40 -32.31
CA PRO A 422 -3.84 -24.25 -32.47
C PRO A 422 -3.29 -25.16 -33.59
N ASP A 423 -2.38 -24.64 -34.41
CA ASP A 423 -1.52 -25.39 -35.32
C ASP A 423 -0.38 -26.10 -34.54
N GLU A 424 0.49 -26.82 -35.27
CA GLU A 424 1.65 -27.53 -34.69
C GLU A 424 2.59 -26.61 -33.88
N ASN A 425 2.54 -25.30 -34.12
CA ASN A 425 3.33 -24.28 -33.44
C ASN A 425 2.55 -23.52 -32.34
N ASN A 426 1.37 -24.01 -31.94
CA ASN A 426 0.42 -23.37 -31.01
C ASN A 426 -0.06 -21.96 -31.43
N ASN A 427 -0.12 -21.70 -32.73
CA ASN A 427 -0.70 -20.48 -33.29
C ASN A 427 -2.09 -20.78 -33.86
N CYS A 428 -2.95 -19.77 -34.00
CA CYS A 428 -4.23 -19.94 -34.65
C CYS A 428 -4.03 -20.53 -36.05
N SER A 429 -4.64 -21.69 -36.31
CA SER A 429 -4.56 -22.40 -37.60
C SER A 429 -5.05 -21.56 -38.78
N TYR A 430 -5.89 -20.56 -38.53
CA TYR A 430 -6.45 -19.69 -39.57
C TYR A 430 -5.53 -18.51 -39.95
N CYS A 431 -4.89 -17.86 -38.98
CA CYS A 431 -4.14 -16.61 -39.23
C CYS A 431 -2.70 -16.60 -38.71
N GLY A 432 -2.21 -17.72 -38.18
CA GLY A 432 -0.87 -17.83 -37.62
C GLY A 432 -0.65 -17.04 -36.33
N TYR A 433 -1.71 -16.54 -35.68
CA TYR A 433 -1.58 -15.77 -34.44
C TYR A 433 -1.27 -16.67 -33.25
N GLY A 434 -0.06 -16.57 -32.70
CA GLY A 434 0.28 -17.19 -31.42
C GLY A 434 -0.40 -16.50 -30.24
N LEU A 435 -1.20 -17.24 -29.46
CA LEU A 435 -1.65 -16.75 -28.15
C LEU A 435 -0.40 -16.44 -27.33
N ARG A 436 -0.22 -15.17 -26.97
CA ARG A 436 0.90 -14.78 -26.13
C ARG A 436 0.54 -14.97 -24.67
N VAL A 437 1.35 -15.73 -23.94
CA VAL A 437 1.20 -15.88 -22.48
C VAL A 437 1.97 -14.76 -21.81
N TYR A 438 1.33 -14.11 -20.83
CA TYR A 438 2.03 -13.17 -19.96
C TYR A 438 2.92 -13.97 -18.98
N ASN A 439 4.23 -13.94 -19.19
CA ASN A 439 5.20 -14.59 -18.31
C ASN A 439 5.61 -13.72 -17.10
N GLY A 440 5.01 -12.54 -16.98
CA GLY A 440 5.32 -11.55 -15.95
C GLY A 440 4.62 -11.78 -14.60
N LYS A 441 3.87 -12.87 -14.45
CA LYS A 441 3.21 -13.20 -13.17
C LYS A 441 4.20 -13.82 -12.18
N TRP A 442 4.23 -13.31 -10.96
CA TRP A 442 4.97 -13.94 -9.86
C TRP A 442 4.21 -15.18 -9.37
N LYS A 443 4.93 -16.28 -9.15
CA LYS A 443 4.39 -17.53 -8.61
C LYS A 443 5.16 -17.90 -7.36
N LEU A 444 4.52 -18.60 -6.42
CA LEU A 444 5.25 -19.21 -5.32
C LEU A 444 6.21 -20.26 -5.90
N SER A 445 7.49 -20.13 -5.57
CA SER A 445 8.46 -21.20 -5.77
C SER A 445 8.36 -22.13 -4.58
N GLU A 446 8.32 -23.42 -4.86
CA GLU A 446 8.58 -24.45 -3.84
C GLU A 446 10.01 -24.36 -3.32
#